data_AF-A0A7X8H371-F1
#
_entry.id   AF-A0A7X8H371-F1
#
_cell.length_a   1.000
_cell.length_b   1.000
_cell.length_c   1.000
_cell.angle_alpha   90.00
_cell.angle_beta   90.00
_cell.angle_gamma   90.00
#
_symmetry.space_group_name_H-M   'P 1'
#
loop_
_entity.id
_entity.type
_entity.pdbx_description
1 polymer ?
#
loop_
_entity_poly.entity_id
_entity_poly.type
_entity_poly.pdbx_seq_one_letter_code
_entity_poly.pdbx_strand_id
1 'polypeptide(L)'
;MWAQYGANHTGICIVIDYEKFIAENSKVIEMYQIKDDNVEYNNYFCVPPSFSPLIGKKPGSNKPDSFSRHDVWKKRQSDAHFLKEQFFTKNKDWEGESEYRFLTFIEDDSEEIYLSFKNLLDKIIRGLNFSKYYMPSLESLIEKSKIDLLVFDRWRGDFKLHSETK
;
A
#
# COMPACT_ATOMS: atom_id res chain seq x y z
N MET A 1 1.66 10.54 -6.34
CA MET A 1 1.81 10.63 -4.88
C MET A 1 1.78 12.07 -4.34
N TRP A 2 2.87 12.85 -4.43
CA TRP A 2 2.98 14.16 -3.75
C TRP A 2 1.92 15.24 -4.11
N ALA A 3 1.54 15.33 -5.38
CA ALA A 3 0.50 16.27 -5.82
C ALA A 3 -0.91 15.89 -5.33
N GLN A 4 -1.18 14.58 -5.22
CA GLN A 4 -2.51 14.03 -4.91
C GLN A 4 -2.69 13.77 -3.40
N TYR A 5 -1.69 13.19 -2.74
CA TYR A 5 -1.75 12.76 -1.34
C TYR A 5 -0.90 13.65 -0.42
N GLY A 6 0.08 14.37 -0.95
CA GLY A 6 0.96 15.25 -0.18
C GLY A 6 0.41 16.66 0.02
N ALA A 7 -0.91 16.85 -0.07
CA ALA A 7 -1.58 18.15 0.04
C ALA A 7 -0.87 19.26 -0.79
N ASN A 8 -0.67 18.99 -2.08
CA ASN A 8 0.09 19.85 -2.99
C ASN A 8 1.55 20.12 -2.52
N HIS A 9 2.27 19.05 -2.21
CA HIS A 9 3.68 19.08 -1.78
C HIS A 9 3.95 19.75 -0.41
N THR A 10 2.95 19.90 0.45
CA THR A 10 3.13 20.47 1.81
C THR A 10 3.38 19.41 2.88
N GLY A 11 3.05 18.14 2.59
CA GLY A 11 3.20 17.03 3.53
C GLY A 11 4.62 16.48 3.66
N ILE A 12 4.71 15.28 4.25
CA ILE A 12 5.92 14.46 4.33
C ILE A 12 5.65 13.06 3.78
N CYS A 13 6.71 12.37 3.36
CA CYS A 13 6.73 10.94 3.11
C CYS A 13 7.62 10.28 4.16
N ILE A 14 7.08 9.24 4.78
CA ILE A 14 7.76 8.44 5.79
C ILE A 14 8.37 7.23 5.08
N VAL A 15 9.69 7.07 5.20
CA VAL A 15 10.41 5.92 4.68
C VAL A 15 10.75 5.01 5.84
N ILE A 16 10.37 3.74 5.72
CA ILE A 16 10.67 2.71 6.71
C ILE A 16 11.62 1.66 6.16
N ASP A 17 12.35 1.04 7.07
CA ASP A 17 13.12 -0.16 6.82
C ASP A 17 12.19 -1.37 6.78
N TYR A 18 12.01 -1.92 5.58
CA TYR A 18 11.10 -3.05 5.32
C TYR A 18 11.50 -4.30 6.11
N GLU A 19 12.79 -4.64 6.15
CA GLU A 19 13.27 -5.85 6.84
C GLU A 19 13.04 -5.74 8.35
N LYS A 20 13.28 -4.56 8.94
CA LYS A 20 12.93 -4.31 10.34
C LYS A 20 11.43 -4.39 10.56
N PHE A 21 10.62 -3.88 9.64
CA PHE A 21 9.16 -3.92 9.74
C PHE A 21 8.65 -5.35 9.80
N ILE A 22 9.11 -6.21 8.89
CA ILE A 22 8.73 -7.62 8.87
C ILE A 22 9.21 -8.33 10.13
N ALA A 23 10.45 -8.10 10.56
CA ALA A 23 10.99 -8.73 11.77
C ALA A 23 10.19 -8.37 13.04
N GLU A 24 9.90 -7.09 13.24
CA GLU A 24 9.13 -6.56 14.38
C GLU A 24 7.70 -7.12 14.40
N ASN A 25 7.08 -7.31 13.23
CA ASN A 25 5.68 -7.70 13.09
C ASN A 25 5.45 -9.18 12.78
N SER A 26 6.52 -9.98 12.65
CA SER A 26 6.48 -11.39 12.23
C SER A 26 5.43 -12.23 12.96
N LYS A 27 5.31 -12.08 14.28
CA LYS A 27 4.32 -12.81 15.10
C LYS A 27 2.88 -12.45 14.75
N VAL A 28 2.60 -11.17 14.52
CA VAL A 28 1.24 -10.69 14.15
C VAL A 28 0.92 -11.12 12.73
N ILE A 29 1.90 -11.01 11.83
CA ILE A 29 1.78 -11.48 10.43
C ILE A 29 1.44 -12.96 10.39
N GLU A 30 2.15 -13.80 11.15
CA GLU A 30 1.88 -15.24 11.22
C GLU A 30 0.52 -15.54 11.86
N MET A 31 0.23 -14.93 13.02
CA MET A 31 -1.01 -15.14 13.78
C MET A 31 -2.25 -14.85 12.93
N TYR A 32 -2.23 -13.74 12.19
CA TYR A 32 -3.34 -13.30 11.36
C TYR A 32 -3.22 -13.74 9.90
N GLN A 33 -2.26 -14.62 9.58
CA GLN A 33 -2.02 -15.11 8.22
C GLN A 33 -1.99 -13.97 7.19
N ILE A 34 -1.35 -12.86 7.55
CA ILE A 34 -1.27 -11.67 6.71
C ILE A 34 -0.44 -12.03 5.48
N LYS A 35 -1.04 -11.82 4.31
CA LYS A 35 -0.40 -11.97 3.01
C LYS A 35 0.13 -10.62 2.58
N ASP A 36 1.35 -10.58 2.09
CA ASP A 36 1.97 -9.35 1.68
C ASP A 36 2.82 -9.51 0.42
N ASP A 37 2.72 -8.52 -0.47
CA ASP A 37 3.43 -8.52 -1.74
C ASP A 37 3.41 -7.13 -2.40
N ASN A 38 4.28 -6.96 -3.40
CA ASN A 38 4.23 -5.84 -4.33
C ASN A 38 2.99 -5.93 -5.22
N VAL A 39 2.45 -4.77 -5.58
CA VAL A 39 1.39 -4.69 -6.58
C VAL A 39 2.00 -4.78 -7.97
N GLU A 40 1.53 -5.73 -8.77
CA GLU A 40 1.87 -5.83 -10.18
C GLU A 40 1.00 -4.88 -11.02
N TYR A 41 1.63 -4.17 -11.96
CA TYR A 41 0.96 -3.19 -12.81
C TYR A 41 0.90 -3.68 -14.25
N ASN A 42 -0.30 -4.03 -14.69
CA ASN A 42 -0.52 -4.62 -16.01
C ASN A 42 -1.55 -3.81 -16.81
N ASN A 43 -1.44 -3.88 -18.14
CA ASN A 43 -2.43 -3.30 -19.05
C ASN A 43 -3.66 -4.21 -19.13
N TYR A 44 -4.65 -4.03 -18.25
CA TYR A 44 -5.96 -4.66 -18.45
C TYR A 44 -6.78 -3.78 -19.38
N PHE A 45 -6.76 -4.10 -20.67
CA PHE A 45 -7.58 -3.39 -21.65
C PHE A 45 -9.09 -3.54 -21.39
N CYS A 46 -9.49 -4.56 -20.63
CA CYS A 46 -10.83 -4.78 -20.08
C CYS A 46 -10.65 -5.80 -18.95
N VAL A 47 -11.27 -5.61 -17.78
CA VAL A 47 -11.50 -6.74 -16.87
C VAL A 47 -12.37 -7.73 -17.65
N PRO A 48 -11.94 -8.97 -17.90
CA PRO A 48 -12.84 -9.96 -18.46
C PRO A 48 -14.08 -10.01 -17.56
N PRO A 49 -15.30 -9.91 -18.10
CA PRO A 49 -16.54 -9.98 -17.31
C PRO A 49 -16.59 -11.22 -16.40
N SER A 50 -15.80 -12.24 -16.68
CA SER A 50 -15.70 -13.49 -15.94
C SER A 50 -15.22 -13.37 -14.48
N PHE A 51 -14.52 -12.30 -14.10
CA PHE A 51 -13.85 -12.20 -12.79
C PHE A 51 -14.47 -11.22 -11.81
N SER A 52 -15.51 -10.48 -12.21
CA SER A 52 -16.23 -9.65 -11.25
C SER A 52 -16.98 -10.53 -10.24
N PRO A 53 -16.79 -10.34 -8.92
CA PRO A 53 -17.63 -10.99 -7.89
C PRO A 53 -19.13 -10.66 -8.07
N LEU A 54 -19.44 -9.59 -8.81
CA LEU A 54 -20.79 -9.11 -9.10
C LEU A 54 -21.36 -9.67 -10.41
N ILE A 55 -20.57 -10.37 -11.22
CA ILE A 55 -21.10 -11.10 -12.37
C ILE A 55 -21.56 -12.45 -11.83
N GLY A 56 -22.68 -12.38 -11.10
CA GLY A 56 -23.53 -13.53 -10.87
C GLY A 56 -23.80 -14.19 -12.22
N LYS A 57 -23.74 -15.52 -12.23
CA LYS A 57 -24.18 -16.36 -13.35
C LYS A 57 -25.39 -15.71 -14.04
N LYS A 58 -25.39 -15.66 -15.38
CA LYS A 58 -26.56 -15.26 -16.17
C LYS A 58 -27.83 -15.86 -15.53
N PRO A 59 -28.89 -15.07 -15.29
CA PRO A 59 -30.15 -15.61 -14.80
C PRO A 59 -30.70 -16.55 -15.87
N GLY A 60 -30.53 -17.86 -15.67
CA GLY A 60 -30.93 -18.87 -16.66
C GLY A 60 -30.21 -20.21 -16.57
N SER A 61 -29.06 -20.33 -15.88
CA SER A 61 -28.47 -21.66 -15.62
C SER A 61 -29.11 -22.28 -14.38
N ASN A 62 -30.12 -23.13 -14.59
CA ASN A 62 -30.80 -23.92 -13.57
C ASN A 62 -29.83 -24.87 -12.84
N LYS A 63 -29.22 -24.36 -11.77
CA LYS A 63 -28.88 -25.05 -10.52
C LYS A 63 -28.29 -23.97 -9.60
N PRO A 64 -28.95 -23.59 -8.49
CA PRO A 64 -28.25 -22.83 -7.46
C PRO A 64 -27.12 -23.74 -6.98
N ASP A 65 -25.88 -23.34 -7.21
CA ASP A 65 -24.78 -23.94 -6.45
C ASP A 65 -25.18 -23.76 -4.99
N SER A 66 -25.29 -24.86 -4.26
CA SER A 66 -25.75 -24.94 -2.86
C SER A 66 -24.81 -24.25 -1.86
N PHE A 67 -23.87 -23.46 -2.35
CA PHE A 67 -22.89 -22.77 -1.55
C PHE A 67 -23.46 -21.44 -1.09
N SER A 68 -23.42 -21.20 0.22
CA SER A 68 -23.70 -19.88 0.74
C SER A 68 -22.63 -18.91 0.22
N ARG A 69 -22.96 -17.60 0.15
CA ARG A 69 -21.96 -16.56 -0.20
C ARG A 69 -20.70 -16.66 0.68
N HIS A 70 -20.88 -17.07 1.94
CA HIS A 70 -19.82 -17.30 2.90
C HIS A 70 -18.84 -18.40 2.44
N ASP A 71 -19.36 -19.54 1.97
CA ASP A 71 -18.53 -20.66 1.51
C ASP A 71 -17.73 -20.31 0.26
N VAL A 72 -18.36 -19.58 -0.67
CA VAL A 72 -17.68 -19.06 -1.87
C VAL A 72 -16.55 -18.11 -1.48
N TRP A 73 -16.79 -17.23 -0.51
CA TRP A 73 -15.79 -16.29 -0.03
C TRP A 73 -14.64 -16.98 0.69
N LYS A 74 -14.91 -17.92 1.61
CA LYS A 74 -13.88 -18.74 2.26
C LYS A 74 -13.00 -19.48 1.26
N LYS A 75 -13.59 -20.03 0.20
CA LYS A 75 -12.82 -20.67 -0.87
C LYS A 75 -11.90 -19.67 -1.59
N ARG A 76 -12.38 -18.47 -1.88
CA ARG A 76 -11.58 -17.43 -2.57
C ARG A 76 -10.43 -16.90 -1.72
N GLN A 77 -10.58 -16.85 -0.40
CA GLN A 77 -9.49 -16.44 0.51
C GLN A 77 -8.26 -17.38 0.46
N SER A 78 -8.45 -18.64 0.03
CA SER A 78 -7.36 -19.61 -0.16
C SER A 78 -6.86 -19.72 -1.61
N ASP A 79 -7.52 -19.04 -2.56
CA ASP A 79 -7.15 -19.06 -3.97
C ASP A 79 -6.09 -17.98 -4.26
N ALA A 80 -4.83 -18.40 -4.37
CA ALA A 80 -3.70 -17.50 -4.61
C ALA A 80 -3.83 -16.70 -5.90
N HIS A 81 -4.40 -17.27 -6.97
CA HIS A 81 -4.59 -16.58 -8.24
C HIS A 81 -5.64 -15.48 -8.10
N PHE A 82 -6.79 -15.82 -7.51
CA PHE A 82 -7.85 -14.84 -7.24
C PHE A 82 -7.33 -13.68 -6.38
N LEU A 83 -6.59 -13.98 -5.31
CA LEU A 83 -6.04 -12.94 -4.44
C LEU A 83 -5.05 -12.04 -5.16
N LYS A 84 -4.16 -12.63 -5.96
CA LYS A 84 -3.18 -11.88 -6.73
C LYS A 84 -3.87 -10.91 -7.69
N GLU A 85 -4.80 -11.39 -8.50
CA GLU A 85 -5.52 -10.57 -9.47
C GLU A 85 -6.35 -9.47 -8.81
N GLN A 86 -7.01 -9.77 -7.69
CA GLN A 86 -7.97 -8.86 -7.08
C GLN A 86 -7.31 -7.83 -6.14
N PHE A 87 -6.23 -8.20 -5.46
CA PHE A 87 -5.63 -7.41 -4.38
C PHE A 87 -4.17 -7.07 -4.58
N PHE A 88 -3.42 -7.76 -5.45
CA PHE A 88 -2.00 -7.47 -5.71
C PHE A 88 -1.74 -7.09 -7.16
N THR A 89 -2.78 -6.62 -7.84
CA THR A 89 -2.67 -6.19 -9.23
C THR A 89 -3.47 -4.90 -9.45
N LYS A 90 -2.96 -4.00 -10.29
CA LYS A 90 -3.63 -2.74 -10.67
C LYS A 90 -3.39 -2.44 -12.14
N ASN A 91 -4.21 -1.54 -12.69
CA ASN A 91 -4.00 -1.03 -14.04
C ASN A 91 -2.70 -0.26 -14.14
N LYS A 92 -2.02 -0.40 -15.28
CA LYS A 92 -0.72 0.23 -15.55
C LYS A 92 -0.72 1.75 -15.41
N ASP A 93 -1.86 2.40 -15.67
CA ASP A 93 -2.02 3.86 -15.46
C ASP A 93 -1.72 4.33 -14.02
N TRP A 94 -1.72 3.40 -13.06
CA TRP A 94 -1.46 3.65 -11.64
C TRP A 94 -0.06 3.20 -11.19
N GLU A 95 0.83 2.80 -12.10
CA GLU A 95 2.17 2.28 -11.76
C GLU A 95 3.03 3.26 -10.97
N GLY A 96 2.77 4.56 -11.12
CA GLY A 96 3.45 5.62 -10.37
C GLY A 96 3.17 5.64 -8.86
N GLU A 97 2.27 4.79 -8.35
CA GLU A 97 2.08 4.61 -6.90
C GLU A 97 3.09 3.64 -6.27
N SER A 98 3.58 2.65 -7.02
CA SER A 98 4.56 1.65 -6.55
C SER A 98 4.18 1.02 -5.20
N GLU A 99 2.98 0.45 -5.14
CA GLU A 99 2.36 -0.03 -3.90
C GLU A 99 2.94 -1.38 -3.42
N TYR A 100 3.05 -1.50 -2.09
CA TYR A 100 3.21 -2.76 -1.37
C TYR A 100 2.00 -2.95 -0.46
N ARG A 101 1.38 -4.12 -0.44
CA ARG A 101 0.12 -4.34 0.29
C ARG A 101 0.27 -5.45 1.33
N PHE A 102 -0.47 -5.28 2.42
CA PHE A 102 -0.70 -6.30 3.44
C PHE A 102 -2.20 -6.62 3.44
N LEU A 103 -2.57 -7.90 3.45
CA LEU A 103 -3.93 -8.39 3.31
C LEU A 103 -4.20 -9.52 4.29
N THR A 104 -5.26 -9.41 5.07
CA THR A 104 -5.79 -10.50 5.89
C THR A 104 -7.31 -10.50 5.87
N PHE A 105 -7.92 -11.57 6.35
CA PHE A 105 -9.35 -11.76 6.44
C PHE A 105 -9.72 -12.10 7.88
N ILE A 106 -10.51 -11.23 8.49
CA ILE A 106 -11.09 -11.41 9.83
C ILE A 106 -12.56 -11.80 9.70
N GLU A 107 -13.06 -12.65 10.60
CA GLU A 107 -14.49 -13.00 10.63
C GLU A 107 -15.32 -11.98 11.40
N ASP A 108 -14.70 -11.29 12.37
CA ASP A 108 -15.33 -10.27 13.20
C ASP A 108 -14.88 -8.88 12.75
N ASP A 109 -15.80 -8.11 12.18
CA ASP A 109 -15.54 -6.74 11.71
C ASP A 109 -15.17 -5.76 12.85
N SER A 110 -15.31 -6.16 14.11
CA SER A 110 -14.87 -5.37 15.29
C SER A 110 -13.41 -5.63 15.68
N GLU A 111 -12.76 -6.64 15.12
CA GLU A 111 -11.37 -6.94 15.41
C GLU A 111 -10.44 -5.97 14.67
N GLU A 112 -9.57 -5.29 15.40
CA GLU A 112 -8.56 -4.39 14.84
C GLU A 112 -7.17 -5.01 14.99
N ILE A 113 -6.46 -5.13 13.86
CA ILE A 113 -5.10 -5.68 13.82
C ILE A 113 -4.10 -4.53 13.71
N TYR A 114 -3.21 -4.43 14.69
CA TYR A 114 -2.20 -3.39 14.77
C TYR A 114 -0.82 -3.93 14.43
N LEU A 115 -0.14 -3.28 13.48
CA LEU A 115 1.27 -3.51 13.17
C LEU A 115 2.12 -2.43 13.86
N SER A 116 3.15 -2.85 14.58
CA SER A 116 4.12 -1.99 15.24
C SER A 116 4.89 -1.18 14.21
N PHE A 117 5.02 0.13 14.46
CA PHE A 117 5.83 1.05 13.68
C PHE A 117 7.12 1.48 14.41
N LYS A 118 7.47 0.79 15.49
CA LYS A 118 8.51 1.21 16.43
C LYS A 118 9.91 0.93 15.87
N ASN A 119 10.79 1.93 15.91
CA ASN A 119 12.19 1.83 15.47
C ASN A 119 12.39 1.44 13.98
N LEU A 120 11.38 1.67 13.14
CA LEU A 120 11.40 1.33 11.72
C LEU A 120 11.71 2.52 10.82
N LEU A 121 11.54 3.74 11.35
CA LEU A 121 11.72 4.99 10.62
C LEU A 121 13.16 5.11 10.14
N ASP A 122 13.37 5.02 8.83
CA ASP A 122 14.69 5.19 8.25
C ASP A 122 14.95 6.64 7.86
N LYS A 123 13.97 7.28 7.19
CA LYS A 123 14.10 8.64 6.64
C LYS A 123 12.74 9.32 6.54
N ILE A 124 12.76 10.65 6.61
CA ILE A 124 11.62 11.50 6.26
C ILE A 124 11.98 12.31 5.03
N ILE A 125 11.12 12.29 4.02
CA ILE A 125 11.23 13.16 2.85
C ILE A 125 10.17 14.24 2.99
N ARG A 126 10.57 15.51 2.93
CA ARG A 126 9.65 16.65 2.98
C ARG A 126 9.23 17.06 1.58
N GLY A 127 7.99 17.49 1.42
CA GLY A 127 7.52 18.06 0.18
C GLY A 127 8.15 19.43 -0.11
N LEU A 128 8.14 19.83 -1.38
CA LEU A 128 8.72 21.09 -1.84
C LEU A 128 8.17 22.33 -1.09
N ASN A 129 6.90 22.27 -0.70
CA ASN A 129 6.19 23.35 -0.02
C ASN A 129 6.04 23.09 1.50
N PHE A 130 6.83 22.16 2.05
CA PHE A 130 6.78 21.86 3.48
C PHE A 130 7.17 23.09 4.30
N SER A 131 6.35 23.41 5.31
CA SER A 131 6.57 24.56 6.16
C SER A 131 7.76 24.36 7.10
N LYS A 132 8.76 25.23 7.01
CA LYS A 132 9.94 25.21 7.89
C LYS A 132 9.61 25.35 9.39
N TYR A 133 8.42 25.85 9.73
CA TYR A 133 7.99 25.98 11.13
C TYR A 133 7.82 24.62 11.83
N TYR A 134 7.60 23.55 11.07
CA TYR A 134 7.50 22.19 11.61
C TYR A 134 8.86 21.45 11.67
N MET A 135 9.96 22.08 11.24
CA MET A 135 11.29 21.46 11.29
C MET A 135 11.71 21.02 12.70
N PRO A 136 11.52 21.83 13.77
CA PRO A 136 11.88 21.39 15.11
C PRO A 136 11.17 20.10 15.54
N SER A 137 9.92 19.91 15.10
CA SER A 137 9.17 18.68 15.38
C SER A 137 9.77 17.48 14.64
N LEU A 138 10.20 17.64 13.39
CA LEU A 138 10.86 16.55 12.66
C LEU A 138 12.23 16.22 13.27
N GLU A 139 13.01 17.24 13.60
CA GLU A 139 14.34 17.09 14.22
C GLU A 139 14.27 16.48 15.63
N SER A 140 13.12 16.56 16.31
CA SER A 140 12.88 15.83 17.57
C SER A 140 12.56 14.35 17.39
N LEU A 141 12.14 13.94 16.18
CA LEU A 141 11.75 12.56 15.87
C LEU A 141 12.87 11.77 15.20
N ILE A 142 13.69 12.43 14.39
CA ILE A 142 14.75 11.79 13.62
C ILE A 142 15.95 12.73 13.43
N GLU A 143 17.14 12.14 13.30
CA GLU A 143 18.35 12.89 12.99
C GLU A 143 18.19 13.70 11.69
N LYS A 144 18.67 14.94 11.69
CA LYS A 144 18.58 15.84 10.54
C LYS A 144 19.18 15.26 9.25
N SER A 145 20.22 14.44 9.34
CA SER A 145 20.85 13.72 8.22
C SER A 145 19.90 12.76 7.50
N LYS A 146 18.81 12.35 8.18
CA LYS A 146 17.75 11.47 7.66
C LYS A 146 16.49 12.26 7.29
N ILE A 147 16.61 13.58 7.09
CA ILE A 147 15.52 14.43 6.58
C ILE A 147 15.93 15.00 5.23
N ASP A 148 15.26 14.55 4.18
CA ASP A 148 15.47 15.03 2.81
C ASP A 148 14.41 16.05 2.40
N LEU A 149 14.72 16.85 1.38
CA LEU A 149 13.76 17.70 0.68
C LEU A 149 13.54 17.20 -0.74
N LEU A 150 12.28 17.07 -1.15
CA LEU A 150 11.93 16.85 -2.55
C LEU A 150 12.11 18.15 -3.33
N VAL A 151 12.97 18.13 -4.35
CA VAL A 151 13.28 19.27 -5.21
C VAL A 151 12.97 18.93 -6.66
N PHE A 152 12.40 19.87 -7.41
CA PHE A 152 12.20 19.73 -8.85
C PHE A 152 13.41 20.29 -9.60
N ASP A 153 14.12 19.43 -10.34
CA ASP A 153 15.19 19.83 -11.24
C ASP A 153 14.60 20.28 -12.58
N ARG A 154 14.52 21.60 -12.75
CA ARG A 154 13.96 22.23 -13.95
C ARG A 154 14.74 21.91 -15.23
N TRP A 155 16.01 21.56 -15.13
CA TRP A 155 16.86 21.27 -16.30
C TRP A 155 16.65 19.85 -16.81
N ARG A 156 16.39 18.92 -15.89
CA ARG A 156 16.11 17.51 -16.23
C ARG A 156 14.63 17.20 -16.37
N GLY A 157 13.76 18.07 -15.84
CA GLY A 157 12.31 17.82 -15.81
C GLY A 157 11.92 16.70 -14.84
N ASP A 158 12.75 16.44 -13.83
CA ASP A 158 12.54 15.35 -12.84
C ASP A 158 12.60 15.86 -11.40
N PHE A 159 12.16 15.02 -10.46
CA PHE A 159 12.30 15.28 -9.02
C PHE A 159 13.53 14.56 -8.47
N LYS A 160 14.21 15.21 -7.52
CA LYS A 160 15.36 14.66 -6.81
C LYS A 160 15.23 14.91 -5.31
N LEU A 161 15.92 14.08 -4.54
CA LEU A 161 16.08 14.28 -3.12
C LEU A 161 17.34 15.10 -2.87
N HIS A 162 17.18 16.20 -2.12
CA HIS A 162 18.28 16.98 -1.59
C HIS A 162 18.42 16.68 -0.10
N SER A 163 19.52 16.05 0.27
CA SER A 163 19.89 15.85 1.67
C SER A 163 20.58 17.11 2.17
N GLU A 164 20.10 17.67 3.27
CA GLU A 164 20.80 18.74 3.98
C GLU A 164 22.00 18.13 4.73
N THR A 165 23.13 17.96 4.04
CA THR A 165 24.40 17.65 4.71
C THR A 165 24.88 18.88 5.47
N LYS A 166 25.34 18.65 6.71
CA LYS A 166 25.87 19.65 7.64
C LYS A 166 26.77 20.71 6.99
#